data_AF-A0A2S6G009-F1
#
_entry.id   AF-A0A2S6G009-F1
#
_cell.length_a   1.000
_cell.length_b   1.000
_cell.length_c   1.000
_cell.angle_alpha   90.00
_cell.angle_beta   90.00
_cell.angle_gamma   90.00
#
_symmetry.space_group_name_H-M   'P 1'
#
loop_
_entity.id
_entity.type
_entity.pdbx_description
1 polymer ?
#
loop_
_entity_poly.entity_id
_entity_poly.type
_entity_poly.pdbx_seq_one_letter_code
_entity_poly.pdbx_strand_id
1 'polypeptide(L)'
;MKELLTKERKKKKGFTLIELIIVLAIVAIIAAIAIPNFTKVRTESKSKADIQSAETIRRITLTLLAEDKVLPGDSIAMTFDTDKKITAATKTPATPTGSADSAKLLEYFKEVKAPQQDGKTGYTVGISATGEVTVTTTPKP
;
A
#
# COMPACT_ATOMS: atom_id res chain seq x y z
N MET A 1 -4.62 -35.02 69.04
CA MET A 1 -5.01 -35.21 67.62
C MET A 1 -6.39 -34.57 67.48
N LYS A 2 -6.63 -33.47 66.77
CA LYS A 2 -5.87 -32.63 65.84
C LYS A 2 -6.44 -31.22 66.01
N GLU A 3 -5.59 -30.20 65.95
CA GLU A 3 -6.03 -28.81 65.83
C GLU A 3 -6.94 -28.66 64.61
N LEU A 4 -8.13 -28.09 64.82
CA LEU A 4 -9.01 -27.66 63.75
C LEU A 4 -8.49 -26.31 63.25
N LEU A 5 -7.59 -26.39 62.26
CA LEU A 5 -7.02 -25.23 61.57
C LEU A 5 -8.12 -24.53 60.75
N THR A 6 -8.75 -23.51 61.33
CA THR A 6 -9.75 -22.67 60.65
C THR A 6 -9.06 -21.88 59.54
N LYS A 7 -9.17 -22.38 58.31
CA LYS A 7 -8.60 -21.77 57.12
C LYS A 7 -9.41 -20.53 56.74
N GLU A 8 -8.98 -19.37 57.24
CA GLU A 8 -9.42 -18.03 56.81
C GLU A 8 -9.37 -17.93 55.27
N ARG A 9 -10.53 -17.97 54.60
CA ARG A 9 -10.64 -17.75 53.15
C ARG A 9 -10.47 -16.26 52.91
N LYS A 10 -9.24 -15.82 52.62
CA LYS A 10 -8.94 -14.44 52.18
C LYS A 10 -9.92 -14.05 51.07
N LYS A 11 -10.85 -13.12 51.35
CA LYS A 11 -11.79 -12.60 50.36
C LYS A 11 -10.97 -11.94 49.26
N LYS A 12 -10.91 -12.56 48.08
CA LYS A 12 -10.38 -11.90 46.89
C LYS A 12 -11.34 -10.76 46.55
N LYS A 13 -10.88 -9.51 46.68
CA LYS A 13 -11.62 -8.36 46.16
C LYS A 13 -11.61 -8.48 44.63
N GLY A 14 -12.70 -8.96 44.07
CA GLY A 14 -12.92 -8.98 42.62
C GLY A 14 -13.25 -7.59 42.11
N PHE A 15 -13.01 -7.37 40.82
CA PHE A 15 -13.44 -6.18 40.09
C PHE A 15 -14.97 -6.11 40.11
N THR A 16 -15.54 -4.93 40.34
CA THR A 16 -16.99 -4.73 40.29
C THR A 16 -17.45 -4.60 38.84
N LEU A 17 -18.68 -5.03 38.56
CA LEU A 17 -19.27 -4.84 37.22
C LEU A 17 -19.38 -3.36 36.84
N ILE A 18 -19.64 -2.49 37.82
CA ILE A 18 -19.76 -1.06 37.59
C ILE A 18 -18.42 -0.43 37.16
N GLU A 19 -17.31 -0.86 37.77
CA GLU A 19 -15.97 -0.41 37.37
C GLU A 19 -15.68 -0.79 35.91
N LEU A 20 -16.08 -1.99 35.47
CA LEU A 20 -15.88 -2.42 34.08
C LEU A 20 -16.73 -1.61 33.09
N ILE A 21 -17.98 -1.28 33.47
CA ILE A 21 -18.90 -0.51 32.63
C ILE A 21 -18.39 0.91 32.39
N ILE A 22 -17.89 1.58 33.43
CA ILE A 22 -17.35 2.96 33.31
C ILE A 22 -16.13 2.97 32.38
N VAL A 23 -15.24 1.97 32.49
CA VAL A 23 -14.06 1.86 31.62
C VAL A 23 -14.47 1.70 30.16
N LEU A 24 -15.42 0.80 29.87
CA LEU A 24 -15.91 0.60 28.50
C LEU A 24 -16.56 1.87 27.95
N ALA A 25 -17.30 2.63 28.78
CA ALA A 25 -17.93 3.87 28.38
C ALA A 25 -16.92 4.93 27.92
N ILE A 26 -15.81 5.11 28.66
CA ILE A 26 -14.75 6.06 28.28
C ILE A 26 -14.04 5.61 27.00
N VAL A 27 -13.70 4.32 26.89
CA VAL A 27 -13.06 3.76 25.68
C VAL A 27 -13.96 3.94 24.44
N ALA A 28 -15.28 3.77 24.59
CA ALA A 28 -16.23 3.97 23.49
C ALA A 28 -16.25 5.41 22.99
N ILE A 29 -16.19 6.41 23.89
CA ILE A 29 -16.15 7.84 23.52
C ILE A 29 -14.87 8.15 22.74
N ILE A 30 -13.71 7.67 23.21
CA ILE A 30 -12.43 7.88 22.53
C ILE A 30 -12.43 7.19 21.16
N ALA A 31 -12.92 5.95 21.09
CA ALA A 31 -12.99 5.16 19.87
C ALA A 31 -13.87 5.84 18.81
N ALA A 32 -15.00 6.44 19.21
CA ALA A 32 -15.92 7.13 18.30
C ALA A 32 -15.23 8.29 17.53
N ILE A 33 -14.31 9.01 18.17
CA ILE A 33 -13.55 10.11 17.54
C ILE A 33 -12.31 9.57 16.81
N ALA A 34 -11.63 8.57 17.39
CA ALA A 34 -10.38 8.06 16.87
C ALA A 34 -10.54 7.24 15.59
N ILE A 35 -11.57 6.38 15.49
CA ILE A 35 -11.79 5.49 14.33
C ILE A 35 -11.93 6.25 13.00
N PRO A 36 -12.80 7.28 12.86
CA PRO A 36 -12.95 8.00 11.59
C PRO A 36 -11.66 8.74 11.21
N ASN A 37 -11.01 9.40 12.17
CA ASN A 37 -9.76 10.11 11.94
C ASN A 37 -8.63 9.16 11.52
N PHE A 38 -8.49 8.02 12.21
CA PHE A 38 -7.50 7.01 11.87
C PHE A 38 -7.73 6.43 10.46
N THR A 39 -8.98 6.18 10.11
CA THR A 39 -9.35 5.68 8.77
C THR A 39 -8.97 6.70 7.69
N LYS A 40 -9.28 7.99 7.89
CA LYS A 40 -8.90 9.07 6.96
C LYS A 40 -7.38 9.16 6.79
N VAL A 41 -6.63 9.25 7.89
CA VAL A 41 -5.17 9.34 7.85
C VAL A 41 -4.55 8.11 7.19
N ARG A 42 -5.10 6.91 7.43
CA ARG A 42 -4.66 5.68 6.77
C ARG A 42 -4.85 5.75 5.26
N THR A 43 -6.02 6.19 4.79
CA THR A 43 -6.30 6.35 3.35
C THR A 43 -5.42 7.41 2.71
N GLU A 44 -5.22 8.56 3.36
CA GLU A 44 -4.31 9.60 2.88
C GLU A 44 -2.85 9.11 2.83
N SER A 45 -2.41 8.34 3.82
CA SER A 45 -1.06 7.76 3.85
C SER A 45 -0.85 6.76 2.72
N LYS A 46 -1.86 5.93 2.42
CA LYS A 46 -1.86 5.03 1.25
C LYS A 46 -1.72 5.84 -0.05
N SER A 47 -2.51 6.91 -0.21
CA SER A 47 -2.43 7.76 -1.41
C SER A 47 -1.07 8.45 -1.55
N LYS A 48 -0.48 8.96 -0.45
CA LYS A 48 0.87 9.55 -0.47
C LYS A 48 1.95 8.54 -0.84
N ALA A 49 1.85 7.30 -0.35
CA ALA A 49 2.76 6.22 -0.74
C ALA A 49 2.66 5.90 -2.25
N ASP A 50 1.46 5.94 -2.80
CA ASP A 50 1.23 5.72 -4.24
C ASP A 50 1.82 6.86 -5.08
N ILE A 51 1.68 8.12 -4.63
CA ILE A 51 2.29 9.29 -5.29
C ILE A 51 3.82 9.16 -5.28
N GLN A 52 4.42 8.80 -4.14
CA GLN A 52 5.87 8.60 -4.05
C GLN A 52 6.35 7.47 -4.99
N SER A 53 5.58 6.39 -5.10
CA SER A 53 5.87 5.29 -6.02
C SER A 53 5.77 5.75 -7.48
N ALA A 54 4.75 6.55 -7.80
CA ALA A 54 4.58 7.14 -9.13
C ALA A 54 5.72 8.11 -9.51
N GLU A 55 6.21 8.92 -8.56
CA GLU A 55 7.39 9.76 -8.80
C GLU A 55 8.65 8.93 -9.06
N THR A 56 8.83 7.83 -8.33
CA THR A 56 9.95 6.91 -8.52
C THR A 56 9.89 6.28 -9.91
N ILE A 57 8.71 5.79 -10.31
CA ILE A 57 8.44 5.29 -11.66
C ILE A 57 8.78 6.36 -12.70
N ARG A 58 8.27 7.59 -12.53
CA ARG A 58 8.49 8.69 -13.46
C ARG A 58 9.99 8.97 -13.65
N ARG A 59 10.77 9.01 -12.56
CA ARG A 59 12.22 9.22 -12.62
C ARG A 59 12.92 8.10 -13.40
N ILE A 60 12.58 6.84 -13.11
CA ILE A 60 13.13 5.68 -13.82
C ILE A 60 12.78 5.77 -15.32
N THR A 61 11.53 6.05 -15.66
CA THR A 61 11.09 6.18 -17.05
C THR A 61 11.79 7.33 -17.78
N LEU A 62 12.01 8.47 -17.13
CA LEU A 62 12.76 9.60 -17.71
C LEU A 62 14.22 9.22 -18.00
N THR A 63 14.87 8.49 -17.08
CA THR A 63 16.22 7.97 -17.33
C THR A 63 16.22 6.99 -18.51
N LEU A 64 15.25 6.09 -18.59
CA LEU A 64 15.14 5.12 -19.68
C LEU A 64 14.82 5.78 -21.03
N LEU A 65 14.08 6.90 -21.02
CA LEU A 65 13.82 7.72 -22.20
C LEU A 65 15.09 8.42 -22.68
N ALA A 66 15.92 8.93 -21.76
CA ALA A 66 17.20 9.54 -22.09
C ALA A 66 18.25 8.53 -22.61
N GLU A 67 18.14 7.26 -22.21
CA GLU A 67 18.98 6.16 -22.69
C GLU A 67 18.47 5.51 -23.99
N ASP A 68 17.44 6.09 -24.64
CA ASP A 68 16.74 5.54 -25.82
C ASP A 68 16.18 4.10 -25.63
N LYS A 69 16.07 3.63 -24.39
CA LYS A 69 15.52 2.31 -24.05
C LYS A 69 14.00 2.28 -24.10
N VAL A 70 13.38 3.44 -23.93
CA VAL A 70 11.94 3.67 -24.08
C VAL A 70 11.76 4.92 -24.94
N LEU A 71 10.79 4.92 -25.83
CA LEU A 71 10.58 5.98 -26.82
C LEU A 71 9.30 6.78 -26.53
N PRO A 72 9.20 8.03 -27.02
CA PRO A 72 7.97 8.80 -26.97
C PRO A 72 6.81 8.04 -27.63
N GLY A 73 5.67 7.97 -26.94
CA GLY A 73 4.49 7.21 -27.36
C GLY A 73 4.39 5.80 -26.76
N ASP A 74 5.45 5.28 -26.15
CA ASP A 74 5.41 3.98 -25.48
C ASP A 74 4.58 4.04 -24.19
N SER A 75 3.98 2.90 -23.83
CA SER A 75 3.37 2.71 -22.52
C SER A 75 3.99 1.52 -21.80
N ILE A 76 4.10 1.61 -20.47
CA ILE A 76 4.63 0.53 -19.62
C ILE A 76 3.55 0.17 -18.59
N ALA A 77 3.07 -1.07 -18.63
CA ALA A 77 2.16 -1.59 -17.62
C ALA A 77 2.94 -2.43 -16.61
N MET A 78 2.76 -2.13 -15.32
CA MET A 78 3.35 -2.87 -14.19
C MET A 78 2.24 -3.57 -13.40
N THR A 79 2.36 -4.89 -13.28
CA THR A 79 1.46 -5.73 -12.46
C THR A 79 2.18 -6.22 -11.22
N PHE A 80 1.45 -6.32 -10.11
CA PHE A 80 1.96 -6.79 -8.83
C PHE A 80 1.26 -8.09 -8.39
N ASP A 81 1.96 -8.99 -7.72
CA ASP A 81 1.37 -10.16 -7.06
C ASP A 81 0.75 -9.83 -5.69
N THR A 82 0.22 -10.86 -5.06
CA THR A 82 -0.31 -10.83 -3.69
C THR A 82 0.74 -10.45 -2.64
N ASP A 83 2.02 -10.68 -2.93
CA ASP A 83 3.16 -10.31 -2.07
C ASP A 83 3.67 -8.88 -2.37
N LYS A 84 2.95 -8.13 -3.21
CA LYS A 84 3.27 -6.76 -3.61
C LYS A 84 4.59 -6.63 -4.38
N LYS A 85 5.06 -7.71 -5.00
CA LYS A 85 6.22 -7.72 -5.90
C LYS A 85 5.76 -7.51 -7.33
N ILE A 86 6.58 -6.84 -8.14
CA ILE A 86 6.30 -6.72 -9.57
C ILE A 86 6.46 -8.09 -10.21
N THR A 87 5.43 -8.54 -10.91
CA THR A 87 5.42 -9.81 -11.65
C THR A 87 5.56 -9.62 -13.14
N ALA A 88 5.16 -8.47 -13.67
CA ALA A 88 5.41 -8.11 -15.05
C ALA A 88 5.57 -6.59 -15.19
N ALA A 89 6.52 -6.19 -16.04
CA ALA A 89 6.63 -4.85 -16.58
C ALA A 89 6.63 -4.98 -18.10
N THR A 90 5.48 -4.74 -18.74
CA THR A 90 5.31 -4.92 -20.18
C THR A 90 5.29 -3.57 -20.87
N LYS A 91 6.20 -3.38 -21.82
CA LYS A 91 6.19 -2.23 -22.72
C LYS A 91 5.24 -2.52 -23.89
N THR A 92 4.30 -1.62 -24.14
CA THR A 92 3.49 -1.58 -25.35
C THR A 92 3.96 -0.40 -26.20
N PRO A 93 4.60 -0.66 -27.35
CA PRO A 93 5.12 0.40 -28.21
C PRO A 93 4.04 1.28 -28.85
N ALA A 94 4.33 2.55 -29.10
CA ALA A 94 3.47 3.43 -29.91
C ALA A 94 3.40 3.04 -31.40
N THR A 95 4.43 2.35 -31.88
CA THR A 95 4.61 1.89 -33.26
C THR A 95 5.17 0.47 -33.19
N PRO A 96 4.77 -0.51 -34.03
CA PRO A 96 5.05 -1.94 -33.83
C PRO A 96 6.51 -2.34 -34.13
N THR A 97 7.49 -1.62 -33.58
CA THR A 97 8.91 -1.91 -33.77
C THR A 97 9.63 -1.77 -32.42
N GLY A 98 10.02 -2.92 -31.86
CA GLY A 98 10.90 -3.00 -30.69
C GLY A 98 10.18 -3.12 -29.35
N SER A 99 9.70 -4.32 -29.03
CA SER A 99 9.43 -4.73 -27.65
C SER A 99 10.76 -4.71 -26.89
N ALA A 100 10.96 -3.76 -25.98
CA ALA A 100 12.04 -3.85 -25.01
C ALA A 100 11.84 -5.12 -24.16
N ASP A 101 12.90 -5.89 -23.94
CA ASP A 101 12.89 -7.11 -23.12
C ASP A 101 12.19 -6.87 -21.78
N SER A 102 11.00 -7.45 -21.60
CA SER A 102 10.18 -7.35 -20.39
C SER A 102 10.95 -7.74 -19.11
N ALA A 103 11.98 -8.58 -19.24
CA ALA A 103 12.86 -9.00 -18.15
C ALA A 103 13.79 -7.88 -17.62
N LYS A 104 14.29 -7.01 -18.51
CA LYS A 104 15.16 -5.88 -18.10
C LYS A 104 14.35 -4.76 -17.46
N LEU A 105 13.12 -4.55 -17.94
CA LEU A 105 12.18 -3.60 -17.31
C LEU A 105 11.83 -4.02 -15.88
N LEU A 106 11.68 -5.32 -15.63
CA LEU A 106 11.43 -5.83 -14.28
C LEU A 106 12.57 -5.47 -13.30
N GLU A 107 13.81 -5.48 -13.76
CA GLU A 107 14.96 -5.08 -12.96
C GLU A 107 14.98 -3.57 -12.65
N TYR A 108 14.65 -2.73 -13.63
CA TYR A 108 14.62 -1.28 -13.43
C TYR A 108 13.53 -0.83 -12.44
N PHE A 109 12.41 -1.55 -12.38
CA PHE A 109 11.30 -1.19 -11.49
C PHE A 109 11.28 -1.98 -10.18
N LYS A 110 12.23 -2.87 -9.89
CA LYS A 110 12.20 -3.79 -8.72
C LYS A 110 11.98 -3.11 -7.35
N GLU A 111 12.35 -1.83 -7.22
CA GLU A 111 12.22 -1.03 -6.00
C GLU A 111 10.86 -0.32 -5.86
N VAL A 112 10.05 -0.32 -6.92
CA VAL A 112 8.73 0.30 -6.92
C VAL A 112 7.76 -0.53 -6.08
N LYS A 113 7.10 0.11 -5.13
CA LYS A 113 6.12 -0.53 -4.25
C LYS A 113 4.77 -0.64 -4.95
N ALA A 114 4.04 -1.73 -4.68
CA ALA A 114 2.66 -1.90 -5.16
C ALA A 114 1.74 -0.76 -4.67
N PRO A 115 0.66 -0.45 -5.41
CA PRO A 115 -0.37 0.48 -4.95
C PRO A 115 -0.92 0.04 -3.59
N GLN A 116 -1.05 0.98 -2.65
CA GLN A 116 -1.54 0.76 -1.30
C GLN A 116 -3.01 1.15 -1.15
N GLN A 117 -3.56 1.96 -2.06
CA GLN A 117 -4.97 2.33 -2.06
C GLN A 117 -5.85 1.13 -2.48
N ASP A 118 -6.98 0.96 -1.78
CA ASP A 118 -7.89 -0.16 -2.01
C ASP A 118 -8.53 -0.09 -3.41
N GLY A 119 -8.64 -1.24 -4.07
CA GLY A 119 -9.21 -1.35 -5.42
C GLY A 119 -8.24 -1.05 -6.58
N LYS A 120 -6.94 -0.89 -6.30
CA LYS A 120 -5.90 -0.70 -7.33
C LYS A 120 -4.96 -1.91 -7.39
N THR A 121 -4.57 -2.32 -8.59
CA THR A 121 -3.81 -3.56 -8.83
C THR A 121 -2.47 -3.34 -9.55
N GLY A 122 -2.23 -2.14 -10.09
CA GLY A 122 -1.01 -1.86 -10.84
C GLY A 122 -0.76 -0.38 -11.11
N TYR A 123 0.31 -0.11 -11.85
CA TYR A 123 0.61 1.21 -12.42
C TYR A 123 0.74 1.09 -13.94
N THR A 124 0.20 2.07 -14.65
CA THR A 124 0.38 2.25 -16.10
C THR A 124 1.09 3.58 -16.33
N VAL A 125 2.23 3.52 -17.01
CA VAL A 125 3.00 4.67 -17.46
C VAL A 125 2.67 4.95 -18.91
N GLY A 126 2.24 6.17 -19.21
CA GLY A 126 2.09 6.66 -20.58
C GLY A 126 3.16 7.70 -20.88
N ILE A 127 3.85 7.56 -22.01
CA ILE A 127 4.82 8.55 -22.48
C ILE A 127 4.19 9.23 -23.69
N SER A 128 3.91 10.52 -23.61
CA SER A 128 3.32 11.26 -24.72
C SER A 128 4.32 11.37 -25.89
N ALA A 129 3.81 11.68 -27.09
CA ALA A 129 4.64 11.98 -28.26
C ALA A 129 5.57 13.20 -28.06
N THR A 130 5.28 14.04 -27.05
CA THR A 130 6.10 15.20 -26.66
C THR A 130 7.12 14.87 -25.55
N GLY A 131 7.21 13.60 -25.12
CA GLY A 131 8.13 13.14 -24.08
C GLY A 131 7.61 13.32 -22.65
N GLU A 132 6.35 13.70 -22.47
CA GLU A 132 5.75 13.84 -21.14
C GLU A 132 5.41 12.46 -20.55
N VAL A 133 5.96 12.17 -19.37
CA VAL A 133 5.69 10.92 -18.65
C VAL A 133 4.52 11.10 -17.69
N THR A 134 3.47 10.33 -17.88
CA THR A 134 2.30 10.24 -17.02
C THR A 134 2.25 8.88 -16.33
N VAL A 135 1.94 8.84 -15.03
CA VAL A 135 1.79 7.59 -14.27
C VAL A 135 0.38 7.55 -13.71
N THR A 136 -0.35 6.50 -14.06
CA THR A 136 -1.72 6.26 -13.61
C THR A 136 -1.77 4.92 -12.89
N THR A 137 -2.73 4.75 -11.99
CA THR A 137 -2.94 3.47 -11.30
C THR A 137 -3.99 2.64 -12.01
N THR A 138 -3.73 1.35 -12.20
CA THR A 138 -4.66 0.41 -12.80
C THR A 138 -5.75 0.01 -11.79
N PRO A 139 -7.05 0.19 -12.11
CA PRO A 139 -8.13 -0.31 -11.26
C PRO A 139 -8.14 -1.84 -11.21
N LYS A 140 -8.64 -2.41 -10.11
CA LYS A 140 -8.95 -3.83 -10.02
C LYS A 140 -10.04 -4.19 -11.04
N PRO A 141 -9.91 -5.28 -11.81
CA PRO A 141 -10.97 -5.77 -12.68
C PRO A 141 -12.22 -6.19 -11.88
#